data_AF-A0A3D4AMZ5-F1
#
_entry.id   AF-A0A3D4AMZ5-F1
#
_cell.length_a   1.000
_cell.length_b   1.000
_cell.length_c   1.000
_cell.angle_alpha   90.00
_cell.angle_beta   90.00
_cell.angle_gamma   90.00
#
_symmetry.space_group_name_H-M   'P 1'
#
loop_
_entity.id
_entity.type
_entity.pdbx_description
1 polymer ?
#
loop_
_entity_poly.entity_id
_entity_poly.type
_entity_poly.pdbx_seq_one_letter_code
_entity_poly.pdbx_strand_id
1 'polypeptide(L)' 'MPSFAADVKNELAHKLDKKLCCQTAELAALLRMGASMTLGPNMTLGLNYVTENAAVARKTLSLLKATSNVQTEVT' A
#
# COMPACT_ATOMS: atom_id res chain seq x y z
N MET A 1 -4.88 23.69 -4.11
CA MET A 1 -5.85 23.17 -3.13
C MET A 1 -5.90 21.67 -3.31
N PRO A 2 -5.75 20.85 -2.26
CA PRO A 2 -6.02 19.42 -2.38
C PRO A 2 -7.48 19.24 -2.84
N SER A 3 -7.72 18.25 -3.69
CA SER A 3 -9.08 17.92 -4.10
C SER A 3 -9.82 17.28 -2.93
N PHE A 4 -11.15 17.39 -2.90
CA PHE A 4 -11.99 16.71 -1.90
C PHE A 4 -11.65 15.22 -1.77
N ALA A 5 -11.34 14.57 -2.89
CA ALA A 5 -10.92 13.17 -2.91
C ALA A 5 -9.56 12.93 -2.21
N ALA A 6 -8.63 13.88 -2.28
CA ALA A 6 -7.35 13.78 -1.59
C ALA A 6 -7.53 13.89 -0.06
N ASP A 7 -8.39 14.80 0.40
CA ASP A 7 -8.68 15.00 1.82
C ASP A 7 -9.38 13.76 2.42
N VAL A 8 -10.38 13.22 1.72
CA VAL A 8 -11.07 11.99 2.16
C VAL A 8 -10.11 10.79 2.22
N LYS A 9 -9.24 10.63 1.21
CA LYS A 9 -8.21 9.57 1.22
C LYS A 9 -7.23 9.74 2.38
N ASN A 10 -6.89 10.97 2.73
CA ASN A 10 -5.98 11.27 3.83
C ASN A 10 -6.60 10.85 5.18
N GLU A 11 -7.86 11.19 5.44
CA GLU A 11 -8.53 10.77 6.67
C GLU A 11 -8.71 9.25 6.77
N LEU A 12 -9.11 8.60 5.67
CA LEU A 12 -9.26 7.14 5.62
C LEU A 12 -7.92 6.41 5.78
N ALA A 13 -6.81 7.03 5.37
CA ALA A 13 -5.49 6.43 5.50
C ALA A 13 -5.07 6.26 6.98
N HIS A 14 -5.59 7.09 7.88
CA HIS A 14 -5.32 7.01 9.32
C HIS A 14 -6.18 5.97 10.05
N LYS A 15 -7.23 5.43 9.40
CA LYS A 15 -8.06 4.36 9.97
C LYS A 15 -7.44 3.00 9.62
N LEU A 16 -6.87 2.33 10.62
CA LEU A 16 -6.38 0.96 10.52
C LEU A 16 -7.36 0.00 11.20
N ASP A 17 -7.83 -0.99 10.45
CA ASP A 17 -8.65 -2.06 11.00
C ASP A 17 -7.83 -2.95 11.94
N LYS A 18 -8.44 -3.45 13.02
CA LYS A 18 -7.75 -4.31 14.00
C LYS A 18 -7.70 -5.78 13.59
N LYS A 19 -8.53 -6.20 12.63
CA LYS A 19 -8.65 -7.60 12.21
C LYS A 19 -7.66 -7.91 11.09
N LEU A 20 -6.86 -8.97 11.26
CA LEU A 20 -5.89 -9.41 10.26
C LEU A 20 -6.53 -9.74 8.90
N CYS A 21 -7.73 -10.33 8.87
CA CYS A 21 -8.44 -10.63 7.62
C CYS A 21 -8.86 -9.38 6.84
N CYS A 22 -9.17 -8.28 7.54
CA CYS A 22 -9.52 -7.01 6.91
C CYS A 22 -8.25 -6.32 6.39
N GLN A 23 -7.16 -6.36 7.16
CA GLN A 23 -5.87 -5.81 6.75
C GLN A 23 -5.31 -6.51 5.50
N THR A 24 -5.41 -7.85 5.42
CA THR A 24 -4.96 -8.60 4.25
C THR A 24 -5.82 -8.29 3.02
N ALA A 25 -7.14 -8.21 3.18
CA ALA A 25 -8.06 -7.86 2.10
C ALA A 25 -7.84 -6.44 1.59
N GLU A 26 -7.64 -5.48 2.50
CA GLU A 26 -7.35 -4.09 2.17
C GLU A 26 -6.01 -3.97 1.45
N LEU A 27 -4.97 -4.66 1.94
CA LEU A 27 -3.67 -4.70 1.28
C LEU A 27 -3.79 -5.28 -0.14
N ALA A 28 -4.50 -6.41 -0.31
CA ALA A 28 -4.70 -7.02 -1.62
C ALA A 28 -5.44 -6.09 -2.59
N ALA A 29 -6.43 -5.33 -2.10
CA ALA A 29 -7.14 -4.33 -2.90
C ALA A 29 -6.22 -3.17 -3.31
N LEU A 30 -5.43 -2.63 -2.38
CA LEU A 30 -4.49 -1.54 -2.65
C LEU A 30 -3.42 -1.96 -3.67
N LEU A 31 -2.88 -3.17 -3.52
CA LEU A 31 -1.94 -3.74 -4.47
C LEU A 31 -2.59 -3.96 -5.84
N ARG A 32 -3.83 -4.46 -5.91
CA ARG A 32 -4.56 -4.58 -7.19
C ARG A 32 -4.79 -3.25 -7.88
N MET A 33 -5.00 -2.17 -7.13
CA MET A 33 -5.31 -0.86 -7.69
C MET A 33 -4.08 -0.10 -8.19
N GLY A 34 -2.94 -0.23 -7.52
CA GLY A 34 -1.79 0.64 -7.78
C GLY A 34 -0.42 -0.04 -7.74
N ALA A 35 -0.35 -1.35 -7.52
CA ALA A 35 0.92 -2.06 -7.60
C ALA A 35 1.17 -2.57 -9.02
N SER A 36 2.41 -2.39 -9.44
CA SER A 36 2.97 -2.93 -10.67
C SER A 36 4.01 -3.98 -10.28
N MET A 37 3.94 -5.14 -10.94
CA MET A 37 4.90 -6.22 -10.71
C MET A 37 5.96 -6.16 -11.80
N THR A 38 7.22 -6.10 -11.41
CA THR A 38 8.36 -6.14 -12.31
C THR A 38 9.08 -7.46 -12.15
N LEU A 39 9.52 -8.05 -13.25
CA LEU A 39 10.35 -9.26 -13.24
C LEU A 39 11.76 -8.85 -13.69
N GLY A 40 12.70 -8.87 -12.76
CA GLY A 40 14.09 -8.55 -13.03
C GLY A 40 14.86 -9.74 -13.63
N PRO A 41 16.11 -9.51 -14.06
CA PRO A 41 17.04 -10.58 -14.40
C PRO A 41 17.16 -11.55 -13.21
N ASN A 42 17.26 -12.85 -13.49
CA ASN A 42 17.30 -13.95 -12.50
C ASN A 42 15.98 -14.27 -11.77
N MET A 43 14.81 -14.06 -12.40
CA MET A 43 13.51 -14.40 -11.80
C MET A 43 13.21 -13.61 -10.51
N THR A 44 13.82 -12.44 -10.36
CA THR A 44 13.62 -11.58 -9.20
C THR A 44 12.31 -10.83 -9.34
N LEU A 45 11.35 -11.09 -8.46
CA LEU A 45 10.05 -10.41 -8.46
C LEU A 45 10.16 -9.11 -7.67
N GLY A 46 9.96 -7.98 -8.34
CA GLY A 46 9.82 -6.66 -7.76
C GLY A 46 8.36 -6.22 -7.72
N LEU A 47 7.99 -5.48 -6.69
CA LEU A 47 6.65 -4.92 -6.53
C LEU A 47 6.79 -3.41 -6.29
N ASN A 48 6.30 -2.62 -7.23
CA ASN A 48 6.35 -1.16 -7.17
C ASN A 48 4.94 -0.61 -6.99
N TYR A 49 4.73 0.16 -5.91
CA TYR A 49 3.46 0.83 -5.62
C TYR A 49 3.65 2.34 -5.68
N VAL A 50 2.93 3.00 -6.59
CA VAL A 50 3.02 4.46 -6.80
C VAL A 50 1.68 5.09 -6.46
N THR A 51 1.70 6.13 -5.62
CA THR A 51 0.49 6.89 -5.25
C THR A 51 0.82 8.36 -5.03
N GLU A 52 -0.10 9.23 -5.42
CA GLU A 52 0.00 10.68 -5.22
C GLU A 52 -0.27 11.08 -3.75
N ASN A 53 -0.89 10.20 -2.96
CA ASN A 53 -1.22 10.48 -1.57
C ASN A 53 -0.23 9.78 -0.62
N ALA A 54 0.59 10.58 0.05
CA ALA A 54 1.61 10.09 0.99
C ALA A 54 1.02 9.32 2.19
N ALA A 55 -0.20 9.65 2.64
CA ALA A 55 -0.83 8.92 3.74
C ALA A 55 -1.25 7.51 3.30
N VAL A 56 -1.74 7.37 2.06
CA VAL A 56 -2.05 6.06 1.47
C VAL A 56 -0.77 5.22 1.34
N ALA A 57 0.35 5.81 0.90
CA ALA A 57 1.65 5.13 0.84
C ALA A 57 2.12 4.61 2.20
N ARG A 58 1.96 5.42 3.26
CA ARG A 58 2.33 5.00 4.63
C ARG A 58 1.41 3.89 5.14
N LYS A 59 0.12 3.92 4.80
CA LYS A 59 -0.83 2.86 5.15
C LYS A 59 -0.47 1.55 4.47
N THR A 60 -0.22 1.55 3.16
CA THR A 60 0.18 0.33 2.45
C THR A 60 1.47 -0.26 3.01
N LEU A 61 2.47 0.56 3.32
CA LEU A 61 3.70 0.11 3.99
C LEU A 61 3.42 -0.50 5.37
N SER A 62 2.55 0.11 6.16
CA SER A 62 2.19 -0.37 7.49
C SER A 62 1.43 -1.70 7.42
N LEU A 63 0.50 -1.84 6.47
CA LEU A 63 -0.24 -3.08 6.20
C LEU A 63 0.69 -4.19 5.68
N LEU A 64 1.66 -3.86 4.81
CA LEU A 64 2.69 -4.79 4.36
C LEU A 64 3.50 -5.33 5.54
N LYS A 65 3.99 -4.46 6.42
CA LYS A 65 4.76 -4.85 7.62
C LYS A 65 3.92 -5.67 8.61
N ALA A 66 2.63 -5.36 8.75
CA ALA A 66 1.74 -6.07 9.66
C ALA A 66 1.33 -7.46 9.15
N THR A 67 1.18 -7.60 7.83
CA THR A 67 0.66 -8.82 7.19
C THR A 67 1.77 -9.76 6.72
N SER A 68 2.95 -9.23 6.41
CA SER A 68 4.00 -9.97 5.72
C SER A 68 5.39 -9.60 6.24
N ASN A 69 6.27 -10.60 6.37
CA ASN A 69 7.63 -10.42 6.87
C ASN A 69 8.61 -10.02 5.75
N VAL A 70 8.16 -9.15 4.83
CA VAL A 70 8.87 -8.79 3.60
C VAL A 70 9.67 -7.51 3.82
N GLN A 71 10.89 -7.46 3.29
CA GLN A 71 11.70 -6.24 3.35
C GLN A 71 11.17 -5.22 2.34
N THR A 72 10.61 -4.12 2.84
CA THR A 72 10.07 -3.01 2.03
C THR A 72 11.07 -1.87 1.95
N GLU A 73 11.46 -1.48 0.75
CA GLU A 73 12.26 -0.26 0.49
C GLU A 73 11.33 0.88 0.05
N VAL A 74 11.61 2.11 0.49
CA VAL A 74 10.88 3.32 0.08
C VAL A 74 11.84 4.17 -0.74
N THR A 75 11.53 4.35 -2.02
CA THR A 75 12.29 5.19 -2.96
C THR A 75 11.45 6.38 -3.40
#